data_AF-A0A2E4T4Y3-F1
#
_entry.id   AF-A0A2E4T4Y3-F1
#
_cell.length_a   1.000
_cell.length_b   1.000
_cell.length_c   1.000
_cell.angle_alpha   90.00
_cell.angle_beta   90.00
_cell.angle_gamma   90.00
#
_symmetry.space_group_name_H-M   'P 1'
#
loop_
_entity.id
_entity.type
_entity.pdbx_description
1 polymer ?
#
loop_
_entity_poly.entity_id
_entity_poly.type
_entity_poly.pdbx_seq_one_letter_code
_entity_poly.pdbx_strand_id
1 'polypeptide(L)'
;MSHQFRKHVFVCTNDREEANPRGCCRSKNSLELLTRLKRAARAAGLDDVRVNKAGCLDNCENGPSCVIYPEGIWYTLPDDEEGLDRILEHLKGGAVAEEFVIGD
;
A
#
# COMPACT_ATOMS: atom_id res chain seq x y z
N MET A 1 -6.88 -9.98 24.86
CA MET A 1 -7.06 -8.77 24.02
C MET A 1 -7.38 -9.24 22.61
N SER A 2 -8.55 -8.91 22.07
CA SER A 2 -8.86 -9.17 20.67
C SER A 2 -7.94 -8.30 19.82
N HIS A 3 -6.83 -8.86 19.34
CA HIS A 3 -5.88 -8.20 18.44
C HIS A 3 -6.47 -8.06 17.03
N GLN A 4 -7.59 -7.36 16.91
CA GLN A 4 -8.22 -7.12 15.62
C GLN A 4 -7.81 -5.74 15.14
N PHE A 5 -6.97 -5.70 14.11
CA PHE A 5 -6.65 -4.45 13.42
C PHE A 5 -7.90 -3.97 12.68
N ARG A 6 -8.21 -2.67 12.79
CA ARG A 6 -9.30 -2.03 12.05
C ARG A 6 -9.03 -2.08 10.55
N LYS A 7 -7.77 -1.89 10.14
CA LYS A 7 -7.34 -1.98 8.74
C LYS A 7 -6.10 -2.84 8.56
N HIS A 8 -6.10 -3.63 7.50
CA HIS A 8 -4.93 -4.36 7.01
C HIS A 8 -4.52 -3.81 5.65
N VAL A 9 -3.29 -3.31 5.56
CA VAL A 9 -2.70 -2.78 4.34
C VAL A 9 -1.72 -3.81 3.82
N PHE A 10 -1.92 -4.32 2.61
CA PHE A 10 -1.02 -5.28 1.96
C PHE A 10 -0.33 -4.60 0.79
N VAL A 11 0.96 -4.30 0.95
CA VAL A 11 1.78 -3.71 -0.10
C VAL A 11 2.52 -4.80 -0.86
N CYS A 12 2.31 -4.89 -2.17
CA CYS A 12 3.02 -5.82 -3.02
C CYS A 12 4.52 -5.46 -3.06
N THR A 13 5.35 -6.42 -2.69
CA THR A 13 6.83 -6.28 -2.74
C THR A 13 7.46 -7.42 -3.51
N ASN A 14 6.66 -8.06 -4.37
CA ASN A 14 7.11 -9.16 -5.18
C ASN A 14 8.26 -8.71 -6.08
N ASP A 15 9.27 -9.57 -6.15
CA ASP A 15 10.46 -9.40 -6.96
C ASP A 15 10.42 -10.42 -8.11
N ARG A 16 10.87 -10.02 -9.30
CA ARG A 16 10.97 -10.86 -10.50
C ARG A 16 12.19 -10.44 -11.28
N GLU A 17 12.66 -11.33 -12.14
CA GLU A 17 13.71 -11.01 -13.11
C GLU A 17 13.30 -9.82 -13.98
N GLU A 18 14.27 -8.96 -14.30
CA GLU A 18 14.06 -7.72 -15.06
C GLU A 18 13.45 -7.96 -16.45
N ALA A 19 13.73 -9.12 -17.05
CA ALA A 19 13.18 -9.53 -18.35
C ALA A 19 11.70 -9.96 -18.30
N ASN A 20 11.06 -10.00 -17.12
CA ASN A 20 9.66 -10.40 -17.03
C ASN A 20 8.75 -9.32 -17.69
N PRO A 21 7.94 -9.67 -18.70
CA PRO A 21 7.18 -8.69 -19.47
C PRO A 21 6.12 -7.94 -18.65
N ARG A 22 5.65 -8.50 -17.53
CA ARG A 22 4.70 -7.83 -16.63
C ARG A 22 5.39 -6.90 -15.62
N GLY A 23 6.72 -6.94 -15.53
CA GLY A 23 7.48 -6.28 -14.47
C GLY A 23 7.12 -6.80 -13.07
N CYS A 24 7.49 -6.03 -12.04
CA CYS A 24 7.11 -6.32 -10.67
C CYS A 24 7.04 -5.04 -9.81
N CYS A 25 6.47 -5.13 -8.61
CA CYS A 25 6.39 -3.97 -7.71
C CYS A 25 7.75 -3.61 -7.09
N ARG A 26 8.64 -4.59 -6.89
CA ARG A 26 9.97 -4.32 -6.33
C ARG A 26 10.78 -3.37 -7.21
N SER A 27 10.76 -3.55 -8.53
CA SER A 27 11.44 -2.66 -9.49
C SER A 27 10.81 -1.26 -9.56
N LYS A 28 9.61 -1.08 -8.98
CA LYS A 28 8.90 0.19 -8.87
C LYS A 28 9.00 0.79 -7.46
N ASN A 29 10.11 0.54 -6.75
CA ASN A 29 10.39 1.10 -5.43
C ASN A 29 9.46 0.66 -4.27
N SER A 30 8.68 -0.42 -4.43
CA SER A 30 7.61 -0.75 -3.46
C SER A 30 8.09 -1.09 -2.04
N LEU A 31 9.34 -1.55 -1.88
CA LEU A 31 9.90 -1.85 -0.55
C LEU A 31 10.16 -0.57 0.27
N GLU A 32 10.60 0.49 -0.40
CA GLU A 32 10.80 1.79 0.22
C GLU A 32 9.45 2.41 0.58
N LEU A 33 8.48 2.38 -0.34
CA LEU A 33 7.11 2.86 -0.08
C LEU A 33 6.44 2.15 1.09
N LEU A 34 6.56 0.81 1.15
CA LEU A 34 6.12 0.03 2.30
C LEU A 34 6.75 0.55 3.60
N THR A 35 8.05 0.81 3.58
CA THR A 35 8.79 1.27 4.77
C THR A 35 8.36 2.66 5.20
N ARG A 36 8.22 3.59 4.25
CA ARG A 36 7.72 4.95 4.48
C ARG A 36 6.31 4.94 5.07
N LEU A 37 5.37 4.26 4.43
CA LEU A 37 3.98 4.16 4.88
C LEU A 37 3.88 3.52 6.28
N LYS A 38 4.65 2.45 6.52
CA LYS A 38 4.69 1.78 7.84
C LYS A 38 5.23 2.69 8.95
N ARG A 39 6.26 3.49 8.65
CA ARG A 39 6.82 4.47 9.60
C ARG A 39 5.82 5.60 9.85
N ALA A 40 5.18 6.11 8.80
CA ALA A 40 4.19 7.18 8.90
C ALA A 40 2.97 6.75 9.74
N ALA A 41 2.43 5.55 9.49
CA ALA A 41 1.33 4.99 10.28
C ALA A 41 1.69 4.87 11.77
N ARG A 42 2.91 4.39 12.07
CA ARG A 42 3.40 4.30 13.46
C ARG A 42 3.58 5.68 14.09
N ALA A 43 4.14 6.64 13.36
CA ALA A 43 4.33 8.01 13.84
C ALA A 43 3.01 8.73 14.12
N ALA A 44 1.95 8.39 13.35
CA ALA A 44 0.60 8.87 13.55
C ALA A 44 -0.18 8.14 14.68
N GLY A 45 0.44 7.19 15.38
CA GLY A 45 -0.21 6.45 16.47
C GLY A 45 -1.28 5.45 16.01
N LEU A 46 -1.21 4.99 14.76
CA LEU A 46 -2.17 4.02 14.20
C LEU A 46 -1.85 2.59 14.64
N ASP A 47 -1.99 2.32 15.93
CA ASP A 47 -1.74 0.98 16.52
C ASP A 47 -2.79 -0.06 16.09
N ASP A 48 -3.92 0.40 15.53
CA ASP A 48 -5.01 -0.41 14.99
C ASP A 48 -4.93 -0.63 13.47
N VAL A 49 -3.88 -0.14 12.80
CA VAL A 49 -3.62 -0.36 11.37
C VAL A 49 -2.35 -1.18 11.19
N ARG A 50 -2.46 -2.29 10.45
CA ARG A 50 -1.31 -3.13 10.13
C ARG A 50 -0.88 -3.01 8.68
N VAL A 51 0.30 -2.43 8.46
CA VAL A 51 0.97 -2.42 7.16
C VAL A 51 1.86 -3.67 7.01
N ASN A 52 1.51 -4.52 6.03
CA ASN A 52 2.12 -5.81 5.76
C ASN A 52 2.81 -5.84 4.40
N LYS A 53 3.87 -6.64 4.35
CA LYS A 53 4.47 -7.10 3.09
C LYS A 53 3.56 -8.15 2.46
N ALA A 54 3.31 -8.05 1.16
CA ALA A 54 2.64 -9.08 0.38
C ALA A 54 3.50 -9.57 -0.80
N GLY A 55 3.19 -10.78 -1.25
CA GLY A 55 3.62 -11.30 -2.56
C GLY A 55 2.91 -10.61 -3.71
N CYS A 56 2.94 -11.21 -4.89
CA CYS A 56 2.25 -10.64 -6.06
C CYS A 56 0.74 -10.55 -5.79
N LEU A 57 0.15 -9.38 -6.05
CA LEU A 57 -1.28 -9.11 -5.94
C LEU A 57 -1.97 -9.01 -7.31
N ASP A 58 -1.33 -9.58 -8.33
CA ASP A 58 -1.76 -9.60 -9.75
C ASP A 58 -2.00 -8.25 -10.44
N ASN A 59 -1.72 -7.13 -9.77
CA ASN A 59 -1.77 -5.77 -10.31
C ASN A 59 -0.37 -5.23 -10.66
N CYS A 60 0.43 -6.00 -11.41
CA CYS A 60 1.80 -5.61 -11.72
C CYS A 60 1.87 -4.34 -12.56
N GLU A 61 0.96 -4.20 -13.51
CA GLU A 61 0.82 -3.13 -14.48
C GLU A 61 0.55 -1.79 -13.76
N ASN A 62 -0.34 -1.82 -12.77
CA ASN A 62 -0.70 -0.70 -11.90
C ASN A 62 0.18 -0.58 -10.65
N GLY A 63 1.26 -1.39 -10.54
CA GLY A 63 2.11 -1.38 -9.36
C GLY A 63 2.88 -0.05 -9.17
N PRO A 64 3.35 0.30 -7.96
CA PRO A 64 3.32 -0.50 -6.73
C PRO A 64 1.91 -0.67 -6.15
N SER A 65 1.39 -1.90 -6.19
CA SER A 65 -0.01 -2.14 -5.86
C SER A 65 -0.16 -2.39 -4.37
N CYS A 66 -1.20 -1.82 -3.78
CA CYS A 66 -1.58 -2.03 -2.40
C CYS A 66 -3.10 -2.28 -2.31
N VAL A 67 -3.52 -3.13 -1.37
CA VAL A 67 -4.93 -3.31 -1.03
C VAL A 67 -5.16 -3.06 0.47
N ILE A 68 -6.26 -2.39 0.79
CA ILE A 68 -6.67 -2.10 2.16
C ILE A 68 -7.95 -2.87 2.49
N TYR A 69 -7.87 -3.79 3.45
CA TYR A 69 -9.01 -4.50 4.02
C TYR A 69 -9.45 -3.87 5.35
N PRO A 70 -10.75 -3.93 5.71
CA PRO A 70 -11.82 -4.69 5.05
C PRO A 70 -12.47 -4.01 3.84
N GLU A 71 -12.11 -2.76 3.52
CA GLU A 71 -12.76 -1.97 2.46
C GLU A 71 -12.58 -2.55 1.05
N GLY A 72 -11.50 -3.30 0.81
CA GLY A 72 -11.20 -3.84 -0.51
C GLY A 72 -10.73 -2.78 -1.51
N ILE A 73 -10.28 -1.62 -1.03
CA ILE A 73 -9.80 -0.53 -1.87
C ILE A 73 -8.37 -0.83 -2.34
N TRP A 74 -8.14 -0.69 -3.63
CA TRP A 74 -6.86 -0.91 -4.29
C TRP A 74 -6.22 0.43 -4.67
N TYR A 75 -4.93 0.57 -4.40
CA TYR A 75 -4.14 1.75 -4.72
C TYR A 75 -2.90 1.41 -5.52
N THR A 76 -2.53 2.29 -6.43
CA THR A 76 -1.13 2.48 -6.84
C THR A 76 -0.50 3.40 -5.81
N LEU A 77 0.51 2.94 -5.09
CA LEU A 77 1.16 3.79 -4.09
C LEU A 77 1.96 4.91 -4.78
N PRO A 78 1.70 6.18 -4.44
CA PRO A 78 2.52 7.31 -4.89
C PRO A 78 3.92 7.27 -4.28
N ASP A 79 4.90 7.83 -4.98
CA ASP A 79 6.29 7.94 -4.51
C ASP A 79 6.63 9.32 -3.91
N ASP A 80 5.74 10.29 -4.05
CA ASP A 80 5.88 11.60 -3.41
C ASP A 80 5.27 11.61 -1.99
N GLU A 81 5.71 12.58 -1.18
CA GLU A 81 5.28 12.72 0.21
C GLU A 81 3.80 13.09 0.33
N GLU A 82 3.33 14.02 -0.50
CA GLU A 82 1.93 14.46 -0.50
C GLU A 82 0.99 13.30 -0.80
N GLY A 83 1.29 12.50 -1.82
CA GLY A 83 0.51 11.32 -2.16
C GLY A 83 0.50 10.27 -1.04
N LEU A 84 1.64 9.99 -0.39
CA LEU A 84 1.67 9.05 0.74
C LEU A 84 0.86 9.58 1.94
N ASP A 85 0.85 10.89 2.16
CA ASP A 85 0.03 11.52 3.20
C ASP A 85 -1.47 11.36 2.91
N ARG A 86 -1.89 11.37 1.65
CA ARG A 86 -3.29 11.05 1.26
C ARG A 86 -3.65 9.61 1.61
N ILE A 87 -2.77 8.65 1.32
CA ILE A 87 -2.97 7.25 1.72
C ILE A 87 -3.04 7.14 3.25
N LEU A 88 -2.16 7.84 3.97
CA LEU A 88 -2.16 7.85 5.43
C LEU A 88 -3.46 8.45 6.01
N GLU A 89 -3.99 9.50 5.39
CA GLU A 89 -5.26 10.11 5.80
C GLU A 89 -6.42 9.11 5.69
N HIS A 90 -6.49 8.35 4.61
CA HIS A 90 -7.43 7.25 4.48
C HIS A 90 -7.23 6.19 5.59
N LEU A 91 -5.99 5.88 5.96
CA LEU A 91 -5.71 4.96 7.07
C LEU A 91 -6.19 5.49 8.43
N LYS A 92 -6.11 6.79 8.68
CA LYS A 92 -6.65 7.44 9.89
C LYS A 92 -8.18 7.39 9.96
N GLY A 93 -8.85 7.08 8.84
CA GLY A 93 -10.31 7.10 8.73
C GLY A 93 -10.86 8.33 8.01
N GLY A 94 -9.98 9.12 7.38
CA GLY A 94 -10.36 10.19 6.47
C GLY A 94 -10.80 9.67 5.10
N ALA A 95 -10.89 10.59 4.14
CA ALA A 95 -11.35 10.30 2.78
C ALA A 95 -10.41 9.34 2.04
N VAL A 96 -10.98 8.58 1.11
CA VAL A 96 -10.26 7.77 0.13
C VAL A 96 -9.45 8.70 -0.77
N ALA A 97 -8.23 8.30 -1.10
CA ALA A 97 -7.36 9.05 -2.02
C ALA A 97 -7.68 8.65 -3.48
N GLU A 98 -8.86 9.06 -3.95
CA GLU A 98 -9.45 8.66 -5.24
C GLU A 98 -8.48 8.76 -6.44
N GLU A 99 -7.56 9.73 -6.40
CA GLU A 99 -6.55 9.95 -7.44
C GLU A 99 -5.54 8.79 -7.59
N PHE A 100 -5.39 7.95 -6.57
CA PHE A 100 -4.48 6.80 -6.55
C PHE A 100 -5.21 5.46 -6.65
N VAL A 101 -6.54 5.46 -6.66
CA VAL A 101 -7.33 4.23 -6.70
C VAL A 101 -7.12 3.53 -8.04
N ILE A 102 -6.84 2.23 -7.99
CA ILE A 102 -6.82 1.40 -9.18
C ILE A 102 -8.29 1.17 -9.57
N GLY A 103 -8.71 1.76 -10.68
CA GLY A 103 -10.04 1.54 -11.23
C GLY A 103 -10.25 0.11 -11.73
N ASP A 104 -11.51 -0.27 -11.93
CA ASP A 104 -11.91 -1.50 -12.65
C ASP A 104 -11.54 -1.42 -14.14
#